data_AF-A0A9W4A1T6-F1
#
_entry.id   AF-A0A9W4A1T6-F1
#
_cell.length_a   1.000
_cell.length_b   1.000
_cell.length_c   1.000
_cell.angle_alpha   90.00
_cell.angle_beta   90.00
_cell.angle_gamma   90.00
#
_symmetry.space_group_name_H-M   'P 1'
#
loop_
_entity.id
_entity.type
_entity.pdbx_description
1 polymer ?
#
loop_
_entity_poly.entity_id
_entity_poly.type
_entity_poly.pdbx_seq_one_letter_code
_entity_poly.pdbx_strand_id
1 'polypeptide(L)' 'MKLAKDLYYYCLGCKKFHEYEKIDHKGVNRKLCFYCFKKQSKKTKIVGNMEDGHMQVCETCYKELY' A
#
# COMPACT_ATOMS: atom_id res chain seq x y z
N MET A 1 -11.32 -4.32 -14.09
CA MET A 1 -11.13 -3.71 -12.76
C MET A 1 -9.64 -3.46 -12.57
N LYS A 2 -9.20 -2.25 -12.22
CA LYS A 2 -7.78 -1.98 -11.88
C LYS A 2 -7.47 -2.70 -10.57
N LEU A 3 -6.43 -3.54 -10.52
CA LEU A 3 -6.01 -4.19 -9.28
C LEU A 3 -5.32 -3.14 -8.38
N ALA A 4 -5.25 -3.41 -7.08
CA ALA A 4 -4.59 -2.51 -6.12
C ALA A 4 -3.15 -2.15 -6.53
N LYS A 5 -2.46 -3.09 -7.18
CA LYS A 5 -1.08 -2.93 -7.71
C LYS A 5 -0.99 -1.94 -8.88
N ASP A 6 -2.07 -1.73 -9.61
CA ASP A 6 -2.10 -0.80 -10.76
C ASP A 6 -2.37 0.65 -10.33
N LEU A 7 -2.90 0.83 -9.12
CA LEU A 7 -3.27 2.15 -8.59
C LEU A 7 -2.10 2.79 -7.82
N TYR A 8 -1.23 1.98 -7.24
CA TYR A 8 -0.18 2.44 -6.34
C TYR A 8 1.12 1.67 -6.56
N TYR A 9 2.25 2.36 -6.43
CA TYR A 9 3.58 1.74 -6.44
C TYR A 9 4.36 2.10 -5.17
N TYR A 10 5.29 1.24 -4.78
CA TYR A 10 6.23 1.54 -3.69
C TYR A 10 7.51 2.14 -4.25
N CYS A 11 7.84 3.37 -3.86
CA CYS A 11 9.09 4.02 -4.25
C CYS A 11 10.20 3.65 -3.27
N LEU A 12 11.26 3.00 -3.76
CA LEU A 12 12.43 2.63 -2.96
C LEU A 12 13.22 3.86 -2.47
N GLY A 13 13.28 4.93 -3.26
CA GLY A 13 13.93 6.18 -2.89
C GLY A 13 13.21 6.89 -1.74
N CYS A 14 11.88 7.03 -1.85
CA CYS A 14 11.07 7.68 -0.82
C CYS A 14 10.70 6.77 0.36
N LYS A 15 10.86 5.45 0.22
CA LYS A 15 10.40 4.40 1.15
C LYS A 15 8.91 4.54 1.50
N LYS A 16 8.08 4.91 0.50
CA LYS A 16 6.65 5.22 0.62
C LYS A 16 5.87 4.73 -0.59
N PHE A 17 4.57 4.55 -0.40
CA PHE A 17 3.65 4.32 -1.51
C PHE A 17 3.23 5.63 -2.15
N HIS A 18 3.06 5.58 -3.48
CA HIS A 18 2.66 6.69 -4.35
C HIS A 18 1.58 6.24 -5.33
N GLU A 19 0.75 7.18 -5.77
CA GLU A 19 -0.26 6.93 -6.80
C GLU A 19 0.41 6.83 -8.18
N TYR A 20 0.01 5.85 -9.00
CA TYR A 20 0.64 5.59 -10.31
C TYR A 20 0.41 6.72 -11.33
N GLU A 21 -0.70 7.45 -11.22
CA GLU A 21 -1.11 8.51 -12.18
C GLU A 21 -0.71 9.93 -11.73
N LYS A 22 0.16 10.07 -10.72
CA LYS A 22 0.66 11.38 -10.25
C LYS A 22 2.06 11.64 -10.79
N ILE A 23 2.24 12.81 -11.42
CA ILE A 23 3.54 13.29 -11.92
C ILE A 23 4.54 13.46 -10.77
N ASP A 24 4.06 13.89 -9.60
CA ASP A 24 4.87 14.00 -8.38
C ASP A 24 4.79 12.75 -7.50
N HIS A 25 5.82 12.56 -6.67
CA HIS A 25 5.86 11.60 -5.56
C HIS A 25 4.86 11.94 -4.45
N LYS A 26 3.57 12.07 -4.79
CA LYS A 26 2.50 12.31 -3.84
C LYS A 26 2.27 11.05 -3.02
N GLY A 27 2.65 11.12 -1.75
CA GLY A 27 2.56 9.99 -0.84
C GLY A 27 1.11 9.57 -0.56
N VAL A 28 0.89 8.28 -0.43
CA VAL A 28 -0.43 7.70 -0.10
C VAL A 28 -0.65 7.74 1.42
N ASN A 29 -1.90 7.77 1.85
CA ASN A 29 -2.25 7.75 3.26
C ASN A 29 -1.80 6.43 3.92
N ARG A 30 -0.95 6.52 4.95
CA ARG A 30 -0.43 5.38 5.74
C ARG A 30 -1.48 4.64 6.59
N LYS A 31 -2.75 5.01 6.48
CA LYS A 31 -3.88 4.30 7.08
C LYS A 31 -4.77 3.62 6.04
N LEU A 32 -4.47 3.75 4.74
CA LEU A 32 -5.23 3.05 3.70
C LEU A 32 -4.77 1.59 3.63
N CYS A 33 -5.70 0.64 3.66
CA CYS A 33 -5.39 -0.75 3.38
C CYS A 33 -5.55 -0.99 1.88
N PHE A 34 -4.54 -1.50 1.18
CA PHE A 34 -4.64 -1.85 -0.24
C PHE A 34 -5.31 -3.20 -0.49
N TYR A 35 -5.58 -3.97 0.56
CA TYR A 35 -6.34 -5.21 0.45
C TYR A 35 -7.85 -4.94 0.51
N CYS A 36 -8.32 -4.28 1.56
CA CYS A 36 -9.74 -3.98 1.76
C CYS A 36 -10.17 -2.57 1.34
N PHE A 37 -9.24 -1.74 0.83
CA PHE A 37 -9.47 -0.35 0.37
C PHE A 37 -10.14 0.59 1.38
N LYS A 38 -10.13 0.23 2.67
CA LYS A 38 -10.69 1.05 3.75
C LYS A 38 -9.59 1.84 4.46
N LYS A 39 -9.91 3.10 4.82
CA LYS A 39 -9.11 3.88 5.78
C LYS A 39 -9.28 3.29 7.17
N GLN A 40 -8.16 3.04 7.82
CA GLN A 40 -8.09 2.46 9.16
C GLN A 40 -7.94 3.56 10.23
N SER A 41 -8.27 3.23 11.47
CA SER A 41 -8.02 4.11 12.62
C SER A 41 -6.52 4.21 12.93
N LYS A 42 -5.83 3.07 12.87
CA LYS A 42 -4.38 2.92 13.06
C LYS A 42 -3.62 2.92 11.72
N LYS A 43 -2.30 3.09 11.78
CA LYS A 43 -1.44 2.95 10.60
C LYS A 43 -1.47 1.49 10.12
N THR A 44 -1.51 1.33 8.80
CA THR A 44 -1.39 0.03 8.14
C THR A 44 0.08 -0.42 8.12
N LYS A 45 0.30 -1.73 8.09
CA LYS A 45 1.63 -2.35 7.99
C LYS A 45 2.08 -2.39 6.53
N ILE A 46 3.37 -2.32 6.30
CA ILE A 46 3.97 -2.57 4.98
C ILE A 46 4.51 -4.00 5.00
N VAL A 47 4.09 -4.83 4.06
CA VAL A 47 4.48 -6.24 3.93
C VAL A 47 5.01 -6.51 2.53
N GLY A 48 5.75 -7.60 2.35
CA GLY A 48 6.38 -7.97 1.09
C GLY A 48 7.87 -7.65 1.02
N ASN A 49 8.48 -7.97 -0.12
CA ASN A 49 9.93 -7.89 -0.36
C ASN A 49 10.20 -7.28 -1.76
N MET A 50 11.45 -7.31 -2.22
CA MET A 50 11.80 -6.79 -3.54
C MET A 50 11.30 -7.65 -4.71
N GLU A 51 11.11 -8.96 -4.51
CA GLU A 51 10.69 -9.91 -5.55
C GLU A 51 9.16 -9.90 -5.75
N ASP A 52 8.39 -9.93 -4.66
CA ASP A 52 6.92 -9.97 -4.66
C ASP A 52 6.27 -8.57 -4.71
N GLY A 53 7.07 -7.53 -4.47
CA GLY A 53 6.64 -6.16 -4.27
C GLY A 53 6.19 -5.87 -2.84
N HIS A 54 6.00 -4.58 -2.54
CA HIS A 54 5.51 -4.14 -1.24
C HIS A 54 4.01 -3.87 -1.28
N MET A 55 3.31 -4.11 -0.17
CA MET A 55 1.89 -3.82 -0.01
C MET A 55 1.59 -3.20 1.36
N GLN A 56 0.63 -2.28 1.41
CA GLN A 56 0.17 -1.65 2.65
C GLN A 56 -1.14 -2.31 3.13
N VAL A 57 -1.14 -2.99 4.28
CA VAL A 57 -2.24 -3.84 4.76
C VAL A 57 -2.64 -3.52 6.21
N CYS A 58 -3.93 -3.55 6.55
CA CYS A 58 -4.39 -3.34 7.92
C CYS A 58 -4.18 -4.57 8.80
N GLU A 59 -4.22 -4.40 10.13
CA GLU A 59 -3.98 -5.51 11.06
C GLU A 59 -4.98 -6.67 10.88
N THR A 60 -6.25 -6.37 10.63
CA THR A 60 -7.28 -7.40 10.38
C THR A 60 -6.94 -8.23 9.16
N CYS A 61 -6.77 -7.57 8.01
CA CYS A 61 -6.44 -8.28 6.76
C CYS A 61 -5.06 -8.95 6.82
N TYR A 62 -4.13 -8.42 7.62
CA TYR A 62 -2.84 -9.09 7.86
C TYR A 62 -3.04 -10.45 8.51
N LYS A 63 -3.82 -10.52 9.60
CA LYS A 63 -4.10 -11.79 10.33
C LYS A 63 -4.91 -12.80 9.51
N GLU A 64 -5.67 -12.34 8.52
CA GLU A 64 -6.42 -13.22 7.62
C GLU A 64 -5.55 -13.82 6.51
N LEU A 65 -4.46 -13.14 6.15
CA LEU A 65 -3.57 -13.52 5.06
C LEU A 65 -2.29 -14.23 5.54
N TYR A 66 -1.87 -14.00 6.79
CA TYR A 66 -0.62 -14.47 7.39
C TYR A 66 -0.84 -14.92 8.84
#